data_AF-A0A7V9HKZ5-F1
#
_entry.id   AF-A0A7V9HKZ5-F1
#
_cell.length_a   1.000
_cell.length_b   1.000
_cell.length_c   1.000
_cell.angle_alpha   90.00
_cell.angle_beta   90.00
_cell.angle_gamma   90.00
#
_symmetry.space_group_name_H-M   'P 1'
#
loop_
_entity.id
_entity.type
_entity.pdbx_description
1 polymer ?
#
loop_
_entity_poly.entity_id
_entity_poly.type
_entity_poly.pdbx_seq_one_letter_code
_entity_poly.pdbx_strand_id
1 'polypeptide(L)'
;DWTNDLYIADLDTEDVTRTELAPGYVFRFALSPTTAIFCNLHPDGDQGHVVDTDPASDTFGQVTTTVPLAPLGDPPVAGAAPWEHESRATAVTPDGALGFISHGGDGLISVIDTEAGEVVAQIEAPTDLTGGGAMIALQDGTPATDTIAR
;
A
#
# COMPACT_ATOMS: atom_id res chain seq x y z
N ASP A 1 15.26 -2.07 13.35
CA ASP A 1 14.25 -2.04 12.28
C ASP A 1 13.05 -2.89 12.63
N TRP A 2 11.88 -2.47 12.16
CA TRP A 2 10.63 -3.20 12.33
C TRP A 2 10.52 -4.22 11.20
N THR A 3 10.22 -5.46 11.52
CA THR A 3 9.98 -6.52 10.55
C THR A 3 8.48 -6.68 10.35
N ASN A 4 8.05 -6.95 9.12
CA ASN A 4 6.65 -7.09 8.79
C ASN A 4 6.43 -8.41 8.04
N ASP A 5 5.29 -9.04 8.31
CA ASP A 5 4.85 -10.25 7.64
C ASP A 5 3.40 -10.05 7.19
N LEU A 6 3.08 -10.45 5.97
CA LEU A 6 1.71 -10.64 5.50
C LEU A 6 1.31 -12.09 5.74
N TYR A 7 0.16 -12.28 6.38
CA TYR A 7 -0.49 -13.58 6.50
C TYR A 7 -1.80 -13.55 5.73
N ILE A 8 -1.97 -14.49 4.80
CA ILE A 8 -3.23 -14.73 4.09
C ILE A 8 -3.74 -16.10 4.53
N ALA A 9 -4.91 -16.14 5.14
CA ALA A 9 -5.52 -17.36 5.65
C ALA A 9 -6.78 -17.70 4.86
N ASP A 10 -6.83 -18.91 4.31
CA ASP A 10 -8.07 -19.52 3.84
C ASP A 10 -8.83 -20.08 5.05
N LEU A 11 -10.04 -19.57 5.29
CA LEU A 11 -10.82 -19.93 6.47
C LEU A 11 -11.59 -21.25 6.30
N ASP A 12 -11.74 -21.72 5.07
CA ASP A 12 -12.41 -22.99 4.76
C ASP A 12 -11.43 -24.16 4.83
N THR A 13 -10.19 -23.97 4.34
CA THR A 13 -9.15 -25.02 4.37
C THR A 13 -8.23 -24.94 5.58
N GLU A 14 -8.23 -23.80 6.29
CA GLU A 14 -7.28 -23.46 7.37
C GLU A 14 -5.82 -23.33 6.88
N ASP A 15 -5.59 -23.23 5.57
CA ASP A 15 -4.27 -22.98 5.01
C ASP A 15 -3.84 -21.53 5.23
N VAL A 16 -2.57 -21.33 5.59
CA VAL A 16 -2.00 -19.99 5.82
C VAL A 16 -0.75 -19.82 4.97
N THR A 17 -0.76 -18.77 4.15
CA THR A 17 0.42 -18.28 3.44
C THR A 17 1.05 -17.16 4.25
N ARG A 18 2.38 -17.24 4.47
CA ARG A 18 3.17 -16.19 5.10
C ARG A 18 4.15 -15.62 4.09
N THR A 19 4.19 -14.30 4.01
CA THR A 19 5.12 -13.57 3.15
C THR A 19 5.85 -12.53 3.97
N GLU A 20 7.18 -12.65 3.99
CA GLU A 20 8.03 -11.64 4.62
C GLU A 20 8.00 -10.37 3.78
N LEU A 21 7.76 -9.23 4.44
CA LEU A 21 7.76 -7.92 3.82
C LEU A 21 9.03 -7.17 4.20
N ALA A 22 9.39 -6.17 3.40
CA ALA A 22 10.58 -5.37 3.68
C ALA A 22 10.49 -4.69 5.07
N PRO A 23 11.64 -4.41 5.70
CA PRO A 23 11.68 -3.75 7.00
C PRO A 23 11.19 -2.31 6.90
N GLY A 24 10.68 -1.79 8.01
CA GLY A 24 10.18 -0.42 8.11
C GLY A 24 8.83 -0.35 8.80
N TYR A 25 8.33 0.87 8.94
CA TYR A 25 7.01 1.11 9.49
C TYR A 25 5.93 0.85 8.45
N VAL A 26 5.04 -0.11 8.73
CA VAL A 26 3.81 -0.33 7.95
C VAL A 26 2.62 0.10 8.81
N PHE A 27 1.77 0.95 8.25
CA PHE A 27 0.57 1.42 8.95
C PHE A 27 -0.73 0.91 8.33
N ARG A 28 -0.81 0.89 7.00
CA ARG A 28 -1.98 0.47 6.24
C ARG A 28 -1.60 -0.29 4.98
N PHE A 29 -2.58 -1.05 4.49
CA PHE A 29 -2.54 -1.68 3.20
C PHE A 29 -3.90 -1.56 2.52
N ALA A 30 -3.91 -1.70 1.20
CA ALA A 30 -5.08 -1.75 0.36
C ALA A 30 -5.24 -3.17 -0.17
N LEU A 31 -6.47 -3.60 -0.43
CA LEU A 31 -6.78 -4.96 -0.87
C LEU A 31 -7.86 -4.98 -1.96
N SER A 32 -7.61 -5.77 -2.99
CA SER A 32 -8.55 -6.19 -4.03
C SER A 32 -8.56 -7.73 -4.11
N PRO A 33 -9.42 -8.35 -4.92
CA PRO A 33 -9.41 -9.80 -5.09
C PRO A 33 -8.07 -10.36 -5.58
N THR A 34 -7.30 -9.59 -6.34
CA THR A 34 -6.07 -10.05 -7.02
C THR A 34 -4.81 -9.35 -6.54
N THR A 35 -4.92 -8.25 -5.79
CA THR A 35 -3.78 -7.41 -5.43
C THR A 35 -3.92 -6.78 -4.06
N ALA A 36 -2.86 -6.84 -3.26
CA ALA A 36 -2.67 -6.01 -2.08
C ALA A 36 -1.52 -5.02 -2.27
N ILE A 37 -1.65 -3.82 -1.70
CA ILE A 37 -0.60 -2.79 -1.70
C ILE A 37 -0.32 -2.33 -0.28
N PHE A 38 0.91 -2.49 0.18
CA PHE A 38 1.40 -1.94 1.44
C PHE A 38 2.54 -0.97 1.16
N CYS A 39 2.67 0.01 2.06
CA CYS A 39 3.76 0.95 2.02
C CYS A 39 4.62 0.81 3.27
N ASN A 40 5.92 0.70 3.05
CA ASN A 40 6.92 0.67 4.11
C ASN A 40 7.57 2.04 4.20
N LEU A 41 7.52 2.66 5.37
CA LEU A 41 8.25 3.88 5.65
C LEU A 41 9.57 3.51 6.34
N HIS A 42 10.69 3.87 5.72
CA HIS A 42 12.02 3.43 6.15
C HIS A 42 13.04 4.57 6.03
N PRO A 43 14.02 4.70 6.95
CA PRO A 43 15.07 5.71 6.84
C PRO A 43 15.87 5.69 5.53
N ASP A 44 15.97 4.53 4.89
CA ASP A 44 16.66 4.36 3.59
C ASP A 44 15.78 4.69 2.37
N GLY A 45 14.51 5.02 2.58
CA GLY A 45 13.55 5.39 1.56
C GLY A 45 12.28 4.57 1.61
N ASP A 46 11.16 5.23 1.37
CA ASP A 46 9.84 4.61 1.39
C ASP A 46 9.61 3.75 0.14
N GLN A 47 8.92 2.62 0.32
CA GLN A 47 8.64 1.66 -0.75
C GLN A 47 7.16 1.26 -0.72
N GLY A 48 6.52 1.26 -1.88
CA GLY A 48 5.26 0.57 -2.11
C GLY A 48 5.53 -0.86 -2.57
N HIS A 49 4.81 -1.83 -2.06
CA HIS A 49 4.96 -3.23 -2.45
C HIS A 49 3.62 -3.76 -2.94
N VAL A 50 3.66 -4.50 -4.03
CA VAL A 50 2.50 -5.15 -4.64
C VAL A 50 2.60 -6.64 -4.32
N VAL A 51 1.55 -7.18 -3.71
CA VAL A 51 1.40 -8.61 -3.47
C VAL A 51 0.25 -9.16 -4.29
N ASP A 52 0.51 -10.29 -4.93
CA ASP A 52 -0.52 -11.10 -5.56
C ASP A 52 -1.41 -11.75 -4.49
N THR A 53 -2.70 -11.46 -4.55
CA THR A 53 -3.70 -12.06 -3.65
C THR A 53 -4.74 -12.89 -4.39
N ASP A 54 -4.53 -13.20 -5.67
CA ASP A 54 -5.42 -14.09 -6.41
C ASP A 54 -5.15 -15.55 -6.00
N PRO A 55 -6.08 -16.23 -5.31
CA PRO A 55 -5.88 -17.61 -4.88
C PRO A 55 -5.73 -18.60 -6.05
N ALA A 56 -6.08 -18.21 -7.28
CA ALA A 56 -5.89 -19.01 -8.48
C ALA A 56 -4.49 -18.84 -9.11
N SER A 57 -3.68 -17.90 -8.63
CA SER A 57 -2.37 -17.57 -9.20
C SER A 57 -1.24 -18.44 -8.65
N ASP A 58 -0.28 -18.79 -9.52
CA ASP A 58 0.95 -19.50 -9.14
C ASP A 58 1.85 -18.66 -8.21
N THR A 59 1.68 -17.33 -8.21
CA THR A 59 2.41 -16.39 -7.35
C THR A 59 1.60 -15.91 -6.15
N PHE A 60 0.48 -16.58 -5.83
CA PHE A 60 -0.36 -16.22 -4.68
C PHE A 60 0.45 -16.01 -3.40
N GLY A 61 0.22 -14.87 -2.76
CA GLY A 61 0.90 -14.40 -1.57
C GLY A 61 2.28 -13.78 -1.80
N GLN A 62 2.86 -13.85 -2.99
CA GLN A 62 4.22 -13.33 -3.22
C GLN A 62 4.22 -11.82 -3.50
N VAL A 63 5.29 -11.14 -3.07
CA VAL A 63 5.58 -9.78 -3.52
C VAL A 63 6.00 -9.85 -4.99
N THR A 64 5.16 -9.33 -5.88
CA THR A 64 5.40 -9.37 -7.33
C THR A 64 6.25 -8.19 -7.79
N THR A 65 6.08 -7.02 -7.17
CA THR A 65 6.91 -5.84 -7.46
C THR A 65 7.04 -4.89 -6.28
N THR A 66 8.05 -4.03 -6.34
CA THR A 66 8.35 -2.99 -5.35
C THR A 66 8.63 -1.68 -6.06
N VAL A 67 8.00 -0.62 -5.59
CA VAL A 67 7.97 0.70 -6.21
C VAL A 67 8.62 1.71 -5.26
N PRO A 68 9.76 2.32 -5.62
CA PRO A 68 10.36 3.37 -4.80
C PRO A 68 9.48 4.61 -4.79
N LEU A 69 9.33 5.21 -3.61
CA LEU A 69 8.52 6.41 -3.42
C LEU A 69 9.41 7.62 -3.12
N ALA A 70 8.98 8.79 -3.57
CA ALA A 70 9.62 10.03 -3.19
C ALA A 70 9.49 10.24 -1.67
N PRO A 71 10.52 10.77 -0.98
CA PRO A 71 10.47 10.97 0.47
C PRO A 71 9.38 11.98 0.86
N LEU A 72 8.78 11.77 2.03
CA LEU A 72 7.83 12.73 2.63
C LEU A 72 8.55 14.00 3.09
N GLY A 73 7.81 15.11 3.17
CA GLY A 73 8.28 16.34 3.80
C GLY A 73 8.64 16.19 5.29
N ASP A 74 7.89 15.38 6.04
CA ASP A 74 8.11 15.08 7.46
C ASP A 74 7.96 13.56 7.74
N PRO A 75 8.96 12.73 7.36
CA PRO A 75 8.87 11.28 7.50
C PRO A 75 9.03 10.83 8.96
N PRO A 76 8.53 9.63 9.34
CA PRO A 76 8.76 9.06 10.65
C PRO A 76 10.25 8.94 10.99
N VAL A 77 10.62 9.36 12.21
CA VAL A 77 12.01 9.34 12.69
C VAL A 77 12.25 8.16 13.62
N ALA A 78 13.41 7.50 13.45
CA ALA A 78 13.82 6.40 14.31
C ALA A 78 13.87 6.82 15.79
N GLY A 79 13.13 6.11 16.64
CA GLY A 79 13.06 6.36 18.08
C GLY A 79 12.02 7.41 18.50
N ALA A 80 11.36 8.07 17.54
CA ALA A 80 10.18 8.90 17.78
C ALA A 80 8.90 8.07 17.63
N ALA A 81 7.79 8.59 18.16
CA ALA A 81 6.49 7.98 17.94
C ALA A 81 6.02 8.23 16.49
N PRO A 82 5.62 7.21 15.71
CA PRO A 82 5.28 7.40 14.30
C PRO A 82 4.10 8.34 14.03
N TRP A 83 3.17 8.46 14.98
CA TRP A 83 1.99 9.34 14.86
C TRP A 83 2.29 10.82 15.11
N GLU A 84 3.54 11.18 15.39
CA GLU A 84 4.00 12.56 15.49
C GLU A 84 4.53 13.11 14.16
N HIS A 85 4.59 12.25 13.13
CA HIS A 85 5.09 12.55 11.79
C HIS A 85 4.06 12.17 10.72
N GLU A 86 4.36 12.53 9.47
CA GLU A 86 3.49 12.20 8.35
C GLU A 86 3.52 10.71 8.00
N SER A 87 2.40 10.24 7.44
CA SER A 87 2.22 8.84 7.08
C SER A 87 1.68 8.71 5.66
N ARG A 88 1.51 7.47 5.21
CA ARG A 88 0.96 7.16 3.90
C ARG A 88 -0.29 6.32 4.05
N ALA A 89 -1.28 6.63 3.24
CA ALA A 89 -2.42 5.78 2.97
C ALA A 89 -2.21 5.09 1.62
N THR A 90 -2.84 3.94 1.45
CA THR A 90 -2.87 3.21 0.18
C THR A 90 -4.31 2.96 -0.24
N ALA A 91 -4.53 2.83 -1.55
CA ALA A 91 -5.77 2.32 -2.13
C ALA A 91 -5.43 1.54 -3.41
N VAL A 92 -6.31 0.64 -3.84
CA VAL A 92 -6.13 -0.15 -5.07
C VAL A 92 -7.46 -0.28 -5.81
N THR A 93 -7.43 -0.22 -7.14
CA THR A 93 -8.64 -0.43 -7.94
C THR A 93 -9.18 -1.86 -7.77
N PRO A 94 -10.50 -2.07 -7.91
CA PRO A 94 -11.10 -3.40 -7.83
C PRO A 94 -10.51 -4.46 -8.76
N ASP A 95 -10.02 -4.07 -9.94
CA ASP A 95 -9.32 -4.96 -10.87
C ASP A 95 -7.83 -5.18 -10.54
N GLY A 96 -7.31 -4.49 -9.51
CA GLY A 96 -5.91 -4.57 -9.09
C GLY A 96 -4.92 -3.79 -9.96
N ALA A 97 -5.35 -3.21 -11.09
CA ALA A 97 -4.44 -2.65 -12.10
C ALA A 97 -3.75 -1.35 -11.66
N LEU A 98 -4.41 -0.54 -10.83
CA LEU A 98 -3.86 0.72 -10.34
C LEU A 98 -3.82 0.78 -8.82
N GLY A 99 -2.65 1.13 -8.31
CA GLY A 99 -2.42 1.49 -6.92
C GLY A 99 -2.37 3.00 -6.71
N PHE A 100 -2.69 3.44 -5.51
CA PHE A 100 -2.59 4.83 -5.09
C PHE A 100 -1.88 4.91 -3.75
N ILE A 101 -0.87 5.76 -3.63
CA ILE A 101 -0.14 5.99 -2.37
C ILE A 101 -0.03 7.49 -2.11
N SER A 102 -0.51 7.94 -0.94
CA SER A 102 -0.44 9.35 -0.57
C SER A 102 0.96 9.77 -0.11
N HIS A 103 1.20 11.07 -0.21
CA HIS A 103 2.32 11.78 0.41
C HIS A 103 1.72 12.71 1.46
N GLY A 104 1.61 12.21 2.70
CA GLY A 104 1.05 12.97 3.82
C GLY A 104 1.85 14.24 4.09
N GLY A 105 1.15 15.34 4.36
CA GLY A 105 1.72 16.68 4.51
C GLY A 105 2.02 17.40 3.19
N ASP A 106 2.19 16.66 2.10
CA ASP A 106 2.59 17.21 0.79
C ASP A 106 1.40 17.42 -0.16
N GLY A 107 0.22 16.87 0.15
CA GLY A 107 -0.99 17.02 -0.68
C GLY A 107 -0.89 16.34 -2.05
N LEU A 108 -0.08 15.29 -2.18
CA LEU A 108 0.13 14.54 -3.42
C LEU A 108 -0.25 13.07 -3.27
N ILE A 109 -0.65 12.44 -4.37
CA ILE A 109 -0.93 11.00 -4.46
C ILE A 109 -0.19 10.45 -5.68
N SER A 110 0.68 9.46 -5.49
CA SER A 110 1.27 8.68 -6.57
C SER A 110 0.25 7.68 -7.10
N VAL A 111 0.11 7.60 -8.43
CA VAL A 111 -0.62 6.54 -9.12
C VAL A 111 0.40 5.52 -9.62
N ILE A 112 0.19 4.26 -9.27
CA ILE A 112 1.10 3.15 -9.53
C ILE A 112 0.44 2.20 -10.51
N ASP A 113 1.13 1.85 -11.59
CA ASP A 113 0.81 0.67 -12.37
C ASP A 113 1.35 -0.55 -11.64
N THR A 114 0.45 -1.45 -11.20
CA THR A 114 0.80 -2.55 -10.29
C THR A 114 1.49 -3.71 -11.02
N GLU A 115 1.30 -3.83 -12.33
CA GLU A 115 1.97 -4.85 -13.15
C GLU A 115 3.38 -4.37 -13.51
N ALA A 116 3.52 -3.13 -13.96
CA ALA A 116 4.81 -2.56 -14.34
C ALA A 116 5.67 -2.18 -13.11
N GLY A 117 5.05 -1.92 -11.96
CA GLY A 117 5.75 -1.54 -10.73
C GLY A 117 6.33 -0.13 -10.80
N GLU A 118 5.61 0.79 -11.43
CA GLU A 118 6.10 2.15 -11.64
C GLU A 118 5.03 3.21 -11.34
N VAL A 119 5.49 4.40 -10.93
CA VAL A 119 4.62 5.56 -10.76
C VAL A 119 4.32 6.14 -12.13
N VAL A 120 3.07 6.02 -12.56
CA VAL A 120 2.62 6.47 -13.90
C VAL A 120 1.97 7.86 -13.89
N ALA A 121 1.52 8.33 -12.72
CA ALA A 121 0.97 9.68 -12.58
C ALA A 121 1.08 10.21 -11.15
N GLN A 122 0.82 11.51 -11.01
CA GLN A 122 0.62 12.17 -9.73
C GLN A 122 -0.70 12.94 -9.73
N ILE A 123 -1.40 12.92 -8.61
CA ILE A 123 -2.64 13.65 -8.38
C ILE A 123 -2.41 14.64 -7.24
N GLU A 124 -2.80 15.90 -7.45
CA GLU A 124 -2.87 16.91 -6.39
C GLU A 124 -4.17 16.76 -5.62
N ALA A 125 -4.05 16.64 -4.30
CA ALA A 125 -5.19 16.64 -3.39
C ALA A 125 -5.59 18.08 -3.02
N PRO A 126 -6.87 18.33 -2.69
CA PRO A 126 -7.33 19.66 -2.26
C PRO A 126 -6.90 20.01 -0.82
N THR A 127 -6.20 19.11 -0.14
CA THR A 127 -5.64 19.28 1.22
C THR A 127 -4.21 18.77 1.24
N ASP A 128 -3.49 19.05 2.32
CA ASP A 128 -2.14 18.52 2.58
C ASP A 128 -2.09 17.01 2.86
N LEU A 129 -3.25 16.35 3.03
CA LEU A 129 -3.34 14.96 3.46
C LEU A 129 -2.61 14.68 4.79
N THR A 130 -2.63 15.63 5.73
CA THR A 130 -2.04 15.47 7.08
C THR A 130 -2.37 14.10 7.69
N GLY A 131 -1.35 13.40 8.18
CA GLY A 131 -1.44 12.04 8.71
C GLY A 131 -1.63 10.97 7.63
N GLY A 132 -1.37 11.28 6.36
CA GLY A 132 -1.54 10.40 5.19
C GLY A 132 -2.95 10.36 4.60
N GLY A 133 -3.95 10.90 5.29
CA GLY A 133 -5.36 10.89 4.87
C GLY A 133 -6.02 9.51 4.88
N ALA A 134 -7.16 9.41 4.20
CA ALA A 134 -7.86 8.16 3.93
C ALA A 134 -8.26 8.13 2.45
N MET A 135 -8.02 7.00 1.79
CA MET A 135 -8.26 6.86 0.35
C MET A 135 -9.08 5.61 0.07
N ILE A 136 -9.97 5.72 -0.91
CA ILE A 136 -10.67 4.60 -1.53
C ILE A 136 -10.55 4.76 -3.04
N ALA A 137 -10.36 3.67 -3.76
CA ALA A 137 -10.42 3.66 -5.22
C ALA A 137 -11.76 3.07 -5.67
N LEU A 138 -12.40 3.74 -6.62
CA LEU A 138 -13.65 3.29 -7.24
C LEU A 138 -13.41 3.08 -8.73
N GLN A 139 -14.03 2.05 -9.29
CA GLN A 139 -13.96 1.73 -10.70
C GLN A 139 -15.37 1.61 -11.26
N ASP A 140 -15.63 2.29 -12.37
CA ASP A 140 -16.97 2.32 -12.95
C ASP A 140 -17.41 0.91 -13.37
N GLY A 141 -18.68 0.59 -13.11
CA GLY A 141 -19.24 -0.74 -13.34
C GLY A 141 -18.79 -1.83 -12.36
N THR A 142 -17.87 -1.57 -11.43
CA THR A 142 -17.35 -2.56 -10.47
C THR A 142 -17.64 -2.12 -9.03
N PRO A 143 -18.17 -3.01 -8.16
CA PRO A 143 -18.30 -2.71 -6.74
C PRO A 143 -16.94 -2.38 -6.11
N ALA A 144 -16.93 -1.46 -5.14
CA ALA A 144 -15.73 -1.22 -4.34
C ALA A 144 -15.35 -2.49 -3.56
N THR A 145 -14.11 -2.93 -3.70
CA THR A 145 -13.60 -4.17 -3.07
C THR A 145 -12.72 -3.90 -1.86
N ASP A 146 -12.10 -2.71 -1.78
CA ASP A 146 -11.32 -2.33 -0.62
C ASP A 146 -12.27 -1.97 0.55
N THR A 147 -12.40 -2.91 1.48
CA THR A 147 -13.18 -2.75 2.72
C THR A 147 -12.32 -2.36 3.91
N ILE A 148 -11.00 -2.27 3.74
CA ILE A 148 -10.04 -2.01 4.82
C ILE A 148 -10.01 -0.52 5.17
N ALA A 149 -10.28 0.34 4.19
CA ALA A 149 -10.38 1.78 4.35
C ALA A 149 -11.79 2.30 4.75
N ARG A 150 -12.75 1.41 5.04
CA ARG A 150 -14.14 1.76 5.39
C ARG A 150 -14.42 1.88 6.88
#